data_AF-A0A928ITZ4-F1
#
_entry.id   AF-A0A928ITZ4-F1
#
_cell.length_a   1.000
_cell.length_b   1.000
_cell.length_c   1.000
_cell.angle_alpha   90.00
_cell.angle_beta   90.00
_cell.angle_gamma   90.00
#
_symmetry.space_group_name_H-M   'P 1'
#
loop_
_entity.id
_entity.type
_entity.pdbx_description
1 polymer ?
#
loop_
_entity_poly.entity_id
_entity_poly.type
_entity_poly.pdbx_seq_one_letter_code
_entity_poly.pdbx_strand_id
1 'polypeptide(L)' 'MGHRNRVRRIDDLGRVVIPKEIRRTMRIREGDPLYTTLTDFDRFCLAIHSMVKRAKAR' A
#
# COMPACT_ATOMS: atom_id res chain seq x y z
N MET A 1 7.07 -25.44 -0.87
CA MET A 1 7.09 -24.59 -2.08
C MET A 1 6.27 -23.33 -1.81
N GLY A 2 6.91 -22.26 -1.32
CA GLY A 2 6.24 -21.03 -0.86
C GLY A 2 6.05 -20.01 -1.98
N HIS A 3 4.83 -19.49 -2.12
CA HIS A 3 4.47 -18.50 -3.13
C HIS A 3 5.27 -17.19 -2.97
N ARG A 4 5.89 -16.75 -4.07
CA ARG A 4 6.83 -15.62 -4.15
C ARG A 4 6.21 -14.22 -4.01
N ASN A 5 4.88 -14.08 -4.04
CA ASN A 5 4.21 -12.77 -4.04
C ASN A 5 3.09 -12.64 -3.00
N ARG A 6 3.34 -13.00 -1.74
CA ARG A 6 2.37 -12.73 -0.66
C ARG A 6 2.81 -11.52 0.16
N VAL A 7 2.04 -10.44 0.08
CA VAL A 7 2.19 -9.25 0.93
C VAL A 7 2.18 -9.71 2.40
N ARG A 8 3.21 -9.31 3.16
CA ARG A 8 3.32 -9.64 4.59
C ARG A 8 2.54 -8.56 5.37
N ARG A 9 1.73 -9.06 6.30
CA ARG A 9 0.68 -8.41 7.10
C ARG A 9 0.94 -6.94 7.49
N ILE A 10 -0.15 -6.17 7.57
CA ILE A 10 -0.21 -4.90 8.30
C ILE A 10 -0.01 -5.22 9.78
N ASP A 11 0.87 -4.50 10.48
CA ASP A 11 1.00 -4.61 11.93
C ASP A 11 -0.02 -3.72 12.66
N ASP A 12 -0.12 -3.85 13.98
CA ASP A 12 -1.13 -3.13 14.78
C ASP A 12 -0.93 -1.60 14.78
N LEU A 13 0.20 -1.13 14.25
CA LEU A 13 0.56 0.28 14.08
C LEU A 13 0.36 0.77 12.64
N GLY A 14 -0.16 -0.06 11.74
CA GLY A 14 -0.43 0.29 10.35
C GLY A 14 0.79 0.23 9.42
N ARG A 15 1.92 -0.34 9.87
CA ARG A 15 3.12 -0.49 9.03
C ARG A 15 2.95 -1.64 8.05
N VAL A 16 3.31 -1.39 6.79
CA VAL A 16 3.23 -2.37 5.70
C VAL A 16 4.61 -2.93 5.40
N VAL A 17 4.73 -4.26 5.39
CA VAL A 17 5.98 -4.93 5.05
C VAL A 17 6.06 -5.16 3.54
N ILE A 18 6.99 -4.48 2.87
CA ILE A 18 7.30 -4.70 1.45
C ILE A 18 7.97 -6.07 1.26
N PRO A 19 7.43 -6.95 0.39
CA PRO A 19 8.02 -8.25 0.08
C PRO A 19 9.48 -8.15 -0.43
N LYS A 20 10.27 -9.19 -0.17
CA LYS A 20 11.70 -9.25 -0.54
C LYS A 20 11.93 -9.11 -2.05
N GLU A 21 11.02 -9.60 -2.88
CA GLU A 21 11.12 -9.49 -4.34
C GLU A 21 11.01 -8.04 -4.81
N ILE A 22 10.04 -7.30 -4.28
CA ILE A 22 9.89 -5.86 -4.55
C ILE A 22 11.11 -5.08 -4.04
N ARG A 23 11.61 -5.39 -2.84
CA ARG A 23 12.85 -4.77 -2.32
C ARG A 23 14.04 -5.01 -3.25
N ARG A 24 14.16 -6.22 -3.82
CA ARG A 24 15.26 -6.60 -4.73
C ARG A 24 15.14 -5.93 -6.10
N THR A 25 13.95 -5.92 -6.69
CA THR A 25 13.69 -5.33 -8.01
C THR A 25 13.80 -3.81 -7.97
N MET A 26 13.20 -3.17 -6.97
CA MET A 26 13.24 -1.72 -6.82
C MET A 26 14.53 -1.22 -6.13
N ARG A 27 15.46 -2.12 -5.79
CA ARG A 27 16.74 -1.80 -5.12
C ARG A 27 16.60 -0.96 -3.85
N ILE A 28 15.49 -1.13 -3.13
CA ILE A 28 15.18 -0.40 -1.90
C ILE A 28 16.16 -0.79 -0.80
N ARG A 29 16.93 0.17 -0.31
CA ARG A 29 17.87 0.01 0.81
C ARG A 29 17.25 0.46 2.13
N GLU A 30 17.82 0.00 3.23
CA GLU A 30 17.44 0.47 4.57
C GLU A 30 17.72 1.98 4.66
N GLY A 31 16.69 2.77 4.99
CA GLY A 31 16.78 4.24 5.02
C GLY A 31 16.36 4.96 3.74
N ASP A 32 16.06 4.25 2.64
CA ASP A 32 15.49 4.90 1.46
C ASP A 32 14.11 5.50 1.80
N PRO A 33 13.87 6.79 1.50
CA PRO A 33 12.57 7.41 1.72
C PRO A 33 11.54 6.76 0.78
N LEU A 34 10.76 5.85 1.34
CA LEU A 34 9.59 5.29 0.68
C LEU A 34 8.46 6.31 0.82
N TYR A 35 7.75 6.60 -0.27
CA TYR A 35 6.54 7.41 -0.21
C TYR A 35 5.52 6.72 0.71
N THR A 36 5.26 7.32 1.86
CA THR A 36 4.23 6.88 2.82
C THR A 36 2.92 7.62 2.63
N THR A 37 2.93 8.68 1.82
CA THR A 37 1.78 9.51 1.50
C THR A 37 1.18 9.12 0.17
N LEU A 38 -0.15 9.22 0.07
CA LEU A 38 -0.86 9.09 -1.19
C LEU A 38 -0.49 10.23 -2.12
N THR A 39 -0.33 9.91 -3.41
CA THR A 39 -0.25 10.93 -4.46
C THR A 39 -1.59 11.67 -4.56
N ASP A 40 -1.59 12.84 -5.19
CA ASP A 40 -2.83 13.62 -5.36
C ASP A 40 -3.89 12.83 -6.15
N PHE A 41 -3.47 12.04 -7.13
CA PHE A 41 -4.36 11.15 -7.87
C PHE A 41 -4.95 10.06 -6.98
N ASP A 42 -4.13 9.42 -6.13
CA ASP A 42 -4.62 8.38 -5.20
C ASP A 42 -5.61 8.96 -4.19
N ARG A 43 -5.36 10.18 -3.68
CA ARG A 43 -6.30 10.90 -2.80
C ARG A 43 -7.64 11.14 -3.49
N PHE A 44 -7.61 11.60 -4.74
CA PHE A 44 -8.81 11.79 -5.54
C PHE A 44 -9.59 10.49 -5.71
N CYS A 45 -8.92 9.39 -6.10
CA CYS A 45 -9.55 8.08 -6.25
C CYS A 45 -10.20 7.59 -4.96
N LEU A 46 -9.53 7.72 -3.81
CA LEU A 46 -10.11 7.35 -2.52
C LEU A 46 -11.30 8.23 -2.13
N ALA A 47 -11.25 9.54 -2.42
CA ALA A 47 -12.36 10.45 -2.16
C ALA A 47 -13.60 10.02 -2.95
N ILE A 48 -13.47 9.77 -4.26
CA ILE A 48 -14.55 9.28 -5.12
C ILE A 48 -15.07 7.91 -4.63
N HIS A 49 -14.17 6.97 -4.33
CA HIS A 49 -14.55 5.67 -3.79
C HIS A 49 -15.36 5.79 -2.49
N SER A 50 -14.93 6.67 -1.57
CA SER A 50 -15.64 6.93 -0.31
C SER A 50 -17.04 7.48 -0.55
N MET A 51 -17.21 8.33 -1.57
CA MET A 51 -18.49 8.92 -1.95
C MET A 51 -19.44 7.85 -2.49
N VAL A 52 -18.96 7.00 -3.41
CA VAL A 52 -19.75 5.88 -3.95
C VAL A 52 -20.16 4.92 -2.86
N LYS A 53 -19.26 4.58 -1.93
CA LYS A 53 -19.56 3.71 -0.79
C LYS A 53 -20.68 4.29 0.09
N ARG A 54 -20.67 5.60 0.35
CA ARG A 54 -21.75 6.27 1.11
C ARG A 54 -23.06 6.30 0.35
N ALA A 55 -23.03 6.52 -0.96
CA ALA A 55 -24.23 6.53 -1.79
C ALA A 55 -24.90 5.15 -1.88
N LYS A 56 -24.13 4.06 -1.91
CA LYS A 56 -24.62 2.68 -1.89
C LYS A 56 -25.06 2.16 -0.51
N ALA A 57 -24.71 2.86 0.56
CA ALA A 57 -25.11 2.53 1.92
C ALA A 57 -26.45 3.19 2.33
N ARG A 58 -27.09 3.89 1.39
CA ARG A 58 -28.49 4.30 1.43
C ARG A 58 -29.30 3.38 0.54
#